data_AF-A0A0W0S9V2-F1
#
_entry.id   AF-A0A0W0S9V2-F1
#
_cell.length_a   1.000
_cell.length_b   1.000
_cell.length_c   1.000
_cell.angle_alpha   90.00
_cell.angle_beta   90.00
_cell.angle_gamma   90.00
#
_symmetry.space_group_name_H-M   'P 1'
#
loop_
_entity.id
_entity.type
_entity.pdbx_description
1 polymer ?
#
loop_
_entity_poly.entity_id
_entity_poly.type
_entity_poly.pdbx_seq_one_letter_code
_entity_poly.pdbx_strand_id
1 'polypeptide(L)'
;MLGPGHGYAALQANLFIEGTLKKYYPEATHTEQGIAYLIKNFCWPYGFPSHSNPGTPGVILEGGELGYSLATAYGAAPDNPNLIVACIIGDGEAETGPTATAWHLNKFIDPATNGAVLPILHLNGYKISGPTLFGRMSNKELKSLFYGYGYQPFIVEGQTIHQ
;
A
#
# COMPACT_ATOMS: atom_id res chain seq x y z
N MET A 1 -4.04 -1.90 2.85
CA MET A 1 -4.23 -1.42 1.47
C MET A 1 -2.88 -1.19 0.83
N LEU A 2 -2.66 -1.75 -0.37
CA LEU A 2 -1.45 -1.57 -1.16
C LEU A 2 -1.79 -0.68 -2.36
N GLY A 3 -1.42 0.60 -2.32
CA GLY A 3 -1.60 1.52 -3.44
C GLY A 3 -0.66 1.22 -4.60
N PRO A 4 0.66 1.07 -4.37
CA PRO A 4 1.62 0.53 -5.34
C PRO A 4 1.38 -0.96 -5.63
N GLY A 5 0.27 -1.29 -6.28
CA GLY A 5 -0.19 -2.67 -6.52
C GLY A 5 0.77 -3.52 -7.33
N HIS A 6 1.60 -2.88 -8.17
CA HIS A 6 2.72 -3.48 -8.89
C HIS A 6 3.81 -4.08 -7.96
N GLY A 7 3.80 -3.74 -6.68
CA GLY A 7 4.65 -4.32 -5.64
C GLY A 7 4.16 -5.68 -5.12
N TYR A 8 3.39 -6.43 -5.90
CA TYR A 8 2.70 -7.64 -5.46
C TYR A 8 3.61 -8.72 -4.87
N ALA A 9 4.83 -8.85 -5.40
CA ALA A 9 5.80 -9.82 -4.91
C ALA A 9 6.04 -9.69 -3.39
N ALA A 10 6.04 -8.45 -2.86
CA ALA A 10 6.19 -8.22 -1.42
C ALA A 10 4.98 -8.72 -0.62
N LEU A 11 3.76 -8.46 -1.11
CA LEU A 11 2.54 -8.96 -0.49
C LEU A 11 2.46 -10.48 -0.55
N GLN A 12 2.78 -11.07 -1.70
CA GLN A 12 2.78 -12.52 -1.86
C GLN A 12 3.82 -13.20 -0.96
N ALA A 13 5.01 -12.62 -0.81
CA ALA A 13 6.02 -13.10 0.12
C ALA A 13 5.52 -13.04 1.57
N ASN A 14 4.84 -11.96 1.97
CA ASN A 14 4.21 -11.88 3.29
C ASN A 14 3.19 -13.00 3.50
N LEU A 15 2.23 -13.15 2.58
CA LEU A 15 1.19 -14.19 2.61
C LEU A 15 1.78 -15.61 2.63
N PHE A 16 2.91 -15.81 1.95
CA PHE A 16 3.67 -17.05 2.04
C PHE A 16 4.21 -17.23 3.45
N ILE A 17 5.00 -16.30 3.98
CA ILE A 17 5.67 -16.41 5.29
C ILE A 17 4.65 -16.61 6.43
N GLU A 18 3.53 -15.89 6.43
CA GLU A 18 2.49 -16.05 7.46
C GLU A 18 1.65 -17.34 7.31
N GLY A 19 1.83 -18.08 6.21
CA GLY A 19 1.19 -19.38 5.96
C GLY A 19 -0.21 -19.30 5.36
N THR A 20 -0.76 -18.12 5.11
CA THR A 20 -2.06 -17.96 4.44
C THR A 20 -2.03 -18.50 3.03
N LEU A 21 -0.94 -18.29 2.29
CA LEU A 21 -0.85 -18.71 0.90
C LEU A 21 -0.99 -20.23 0.75
N LYS A 22 -0.41 -21.01 1.68
CA LYS A 22 -0.53 -22.49 1.72
C LYS A 22 -1.98 -22.97 1.88
N LYS A 23 -2.86 -22.19 2.51
CA LYS A 23 -4.28 -22.55 2.69
C LYS A 23 -5.04 -22.55 1.36
N TYR A 24 -4.59 -21.77 0.39
CA TYR A 24 -5.21 -21.62 -0.93
C TYR A 24 -4.42 -22.31 -2.05
N TYR A 25 -3.09 -22.40 -1.90
CA TYR A 25 -2.17 -23.03 -2.85
C TYR A 25 -1.35 -24.11 -2.10
N PRO A 26 -1.78 -25.39 -2.13
CA PRO A 26 -1.14 -26.47 -1.38
C PRO A 26 0.36 -26.65 -1.67
N GLU A 27 0.81 -26.27 -2.87
CA GLU A 27 2.20 -26.32 -3.33
C GLU A 27 3.08 -25.25 -2.68
N ALA A 28 2.49 -24.15 -2.20
CA ALA A 28 3.18 -23.04 -1.53
C ALA A 28 3.57 -23.39 -0.09
N THR A 29 4.30 -24.50 0.08
CA THR A 29 4.81 -24.97 1.38
C THR A 29 6.04 -24.18 1.84
N HIS A 30 6.27 -24.06 3.15
CA HIS A 30 7.48 -23.46 3.73
C HIS A 30 8.71 -24.37 3.57
N THR A 31 9.04 -24.70 2.34
CA THR A 31 10.15 -25.54 1.92
C THR A 31 10.83 -24.90 0.71
N GLU A 32 12.01 -25.39 0.36
CA GLU A 32 12.70 -25.00 -0.87
C GLU A 32 11.80 -25.20 -2.11
N GLN A 33 11.06 -26.32 -2.16
CA GLN A 33 10.15 -26.63 -3.27
C GLN A 33 8.99 -25.64 -3.36
N GLY A 34 8.44 -25.20 -2.22
CA GLY A 34 7.36 -24.20 -2.21
C GLY A 34 7.84 -22.81 -2.61
N ILE A 35 9.06 -22.41 -2.21
CA ILE A 35 9.69 -21.17 -2.70
C ILE A 35 9.90 -21.25 -4.22
N ALA A 36 10.43 -22.38 -4.72
CA ALA A 36 10.61 -22.59 -6.16
C ALA A 36 9.28 -22.54 -6.93
N TYR A 37 8.19 -23.06 -6.35
CA TYR A 37 6.84 -22.93 -6.92
C TYR A 37 6.42 -21.47 -7.06
N LEU A 38 6.61 -20.63 -6.04
CA LEU A 38 6.24 -19.21 -6.12
C LEU A 38 7.05 -18.47 -7.19
N ILE A 39 8.38 -18.62 -7.17
CA ILE A 39 9.27 -17.96 -8.13
C ILE A 39 8.93 -18.36 -9.57
N LYS A 40 8.70 -19.65 -9.81
CA LYS A 40 8.36 -20.17 -11.15
C LYS A 40 7.04 -19.61 -11.68
N ASN A 41 6.05 -19.44 -10.80
CA ASN A 41 4.71 -19.04 -11.22
C ASN A 41 4.48 -17.54 -11.19
N PHE A 42 5.38 -16.73 -10.63
CA PHE A 42 5.25 -15.27 -10.63
C PHE A 42 5.44 -14.69 -12.04
N CYS A 43 4.46 -13.91 -12.51
CA CYS A 43 4.42 -13.35 -13.87
C CYS A 43 4.53 -14.39 -14.99
N TRP A 44 4.06 -15.62 -14.75
CA TRP A 44 4.11 -16.70 -15.73
C TRP A 44 2.73 -16.97 -16.35
N PRO A 45 2.62 -17.46 -17.60
CA PRO A 45 1.36 -17.89 -18.17
C PRO A 45 0.57 -18.79 -17.21
N TYR A 46 -0.67 -18.39 -16.90
CA TYR A 46 -1.59 -19.07 -15.98
C TYR A 46 -1.08 -19.17 -14.52
N GLY A 47 -0.02 -18.44 -14.17
CA GLY A 47 0.49 -18.32 -12.81
C GLY A 47 -0.03 -17.07 -12.10
N PHE A 48 0.79 -16.56 -11.19
CA PHE A 48 0.50 -15.35 -10.42
C PHE A 48 0.71 -14.09 -11.27
N PRO A 49 -0.14 -13.06 -11.12
CA PRO A 49 0.02 -11.78 -11.80
C PRO A 49 1.24 -10.98 -11.29
N SER A 50 1.55 -9.87 -11.96
CA SER A 50 2.54 -8.88 -11.48
C SER A 50 1.97 -7.92 -10.44
N HIS A 51 0.65 -7.73 -10.43
CA HIS A 51 -0.08 -6.85 -9.52
C HIS A 51 -0.86 -7.66 -8.49
N SER A 52 -1.15 -7.06 -7.34
CA SER A 52 -2.12 -7.66 -6.43
C SER A 52 -3.46 -7.77 -7.14
N ASN A 53 -4.17 -8.87 -6.98
CA ASN A 53 -5.39 -9.12 -7.74
C ASN A 53 -6.50 -9.69 -6.85
N PRO A 54 -7.76 -9.76 -7.34
CA PRO A 54 -8.86 -10.35 -6.56
C PRO A 54 -8.67 -11.83 -6.18
N GLY A 55 -7.79 -12.57 -6.89
CA GLY A 55 -7.44 -13.94 -6.55
C GLY A 55 -6.46 -14.07 -5.38
N THR A 56 -5.93 -12.96 -4.89
CA THR A 56 -4.99 -12.95 -3.76
C THR A 56 -5.75 -12.85 -2.44
N PRO A 57 -5.49 -13.75 -1.47
CA PRO A 57 -6.10 -13.67 -0.15
C PRO A 57 -5.91 -12.32 0.53
N GLY A 58 -6.99 -11.73 1.02
CA GLY A 58 -6.96 -10.46 1.76
C GLY A 58 -6.86 -9.19 0.90
N VAL A 59 -6.76 -9.32 -0.42
CA VAL A 59 -6.72 -8.16 -1.33
C VAL A 59 -8.14 -7.67 -1.61
N ILE A 60 -8.34 -6.37 -1.40
CA ILE A 60 -9.59 -5.65 -1.71
C ILE A 60 -9.36 -4.43 -2.62
N LEU A 61 -8.11 -4.22 -3.05
CA LEU A 61 -7.68 -3.22 -4.01
C LEU A 61 -6.47 -3.77 -4.76
N GLU A 62 -6.56 -3.84 -6.08
CA GLU A 62 -5.46 -4.33 -6.93
C GLU A 62 -4.30 -3.33 -7.03
N GLY A 63 -4.59 -2.02 -7.08
CA GLY A 63 -3.56 -0.98 -7.15
C GLY A 63 -2.81 -0.92 -8.49
N GLY A 64 -3.43 -1.40 -9.58
CA GLY A 64 -2.95 -1.25 -10.95
C GLY A 64 -3.15 0.17 -11.46
N GLU A 65 -4.40 0.61 -11.54
CA GLU A 65 -4.71 2.03 -11.72
C GLU A 65 -4.53 2.75 -10.37
N LEU A 66 -3.49 3.57 -10.30
CA LEU A 66 -3.13 4.32 -9.10
C LEU A 66 -4.12 5.47 -8.84
N GLY A 67 -4.37 5.79 -7.57
CA GLY A 67 -5.19 6.94 -7.18
C GLY A 67 -6.23 6.66 -6.11
N TYR A 68 -6.58 5.38 -5.95
CA TYR A 68 -7.75 4.98 -5.17
C TYR A 68 -7.40 4.34 -3.83
N SER A 69 -6.11 4.16 -3.50
CA SER A 69 -5.71 3.47 -2.27
C SER A 69 -6.28 4.12 -1.00
N LEU A 70 -6.11 5.43 -0.88
CA LEU A 70 -6.57 6.18 0.28
C LEU A 70 -8.10 6.27 0.33
N ALA A 71 -8.76 6.48 -0.82
CA ALA A 71 -10.21 6.49 -0.90
C ALA A 71 -10.81 5.13 -0.51
N THR A 72 -10.24 4.04 -1.00
CA THR A 72 -10.68 2.68 -0.65
C THR A 72 -10.43 2.39 0.83
N ALA A 73 -9.31 2.87 1.39
CA ALA A 73 -9.03 2.72 2.82
C ALA A 73 -10.07 3.43 3.69
N TYR A 74 -10.41 4.68 3.35
CA TYR A 74 -11.46 5.43 4.02
C TYR A 74 -12.86 4.88 3.78
N GLY A 75 -13.09 4.17 2.68
CA GLY A 75 -14.34 3.45 2.41
C GLY A 75 -14.48 2.15 3.20
N ALA A 76 -13.38 1.55 3.66
CA ALA A 76 -13.39 0.31 4.45
C ALA A 76 -13.56 0.55 5.95
N ALA A 77 -13.28 1.76 6.44
CA ALA A 77 -13.31 2.12 7.86
C ALA A 77 -14.70 2.39 8.48
N PRO A 78 -15.74 2.89 7.77
CA PRO A 78 -17.03 3.22 8.37
C PRO A 78 -17.69 2.03 9.04
N ASP A 79 -18.43 2.29 10.12
CA ASP A 79 -19.20 1.29 10.88
C ASP A 79 -18.35 0.11 11.42
N ASN A 80 -17.04 0.31 11.57
CA ASN A 80 -16.11 -0.72 12.02
C ASN A 80 -15.07 -0.16 13.02
N PRO A 81 -15.47 0.15 14.27
CA PRO A 81 -14.65 0.91 15.22
C PRO A 81 -13.34 0.22 15.63
N ASN A 82 -13.24 -1.10 15.43
CA ASN A 82 -12.05 -1.88 15.77
C ASN A 82 -11.09 -2.08 14.58
N LEU A 83 -11.46 -1.64 13.38
CA LEU A 83 -10.63 -1.81 12.19
C LEU A 83 -9.59 -0.70 12.10
N ILE A 84 -8.35 -1.10 11.87
CA ILE A 84 -7.28 -0.21 11.44
C ILE A 84 -6.88 -0.59 10.02
N VAL A 85 -7.01 0.35 9.10
CA VAL A 85 -6.58 0.19 7.71
C VAL A 85 -5.23 0.86 7.53
N ALA A 86 -4.15 0.08 7.58
CA ALA A 86 -2.84 0.54 7.14
C ALA A 86 -2.85 0.69 5.60
N CYS A 87 -2.68 1.91 5.11
CA CYS A 87 -2.76 2.24 3.69
C CYS A 87 -1.41 2.73 3.19
N ILE A 88 -0.76 1.96 2.33
CA ILE A 88 0.49 2.35 1.67
C ILE A 88 0.13 3.10 0.40
N ILE A 89 0.55 4.36 0.28
CA ILE A 89 0.32 5.23 -0.88
C ILE A 89 1.67 5.49 -1.54
N GLY A 90 1.80 5.22 -2.83
CA GLY A 90 3.03 5.60 -3.56
C GLY A 90 3.16 7.11 -3.63
N ASP A 91 4.37 7.65 -3.51
CA ASP A 91 4.61 9.08 -3.74
C ASP A 91 4.34 9.52 -5.19
N GLY A 92 4.51 8.62 -6.17
CA GLY A 92 4.02 8.83 -7.53
C GLY A 92 2.49 8.77 -7.64
N GLU A 93 1.84 7.87 -6.88
CA GLU A 93 0.37 7.80 -6.78
C GLU A 93 -0.21 9.07 -6.12
N ALA A 94 0.52 9.67 -5.19
CA ALA A 94 0.13 10.90 -4.49
C ALA A 94 0.01 12.12 -5.41
N GLU A 95 0.60 12.07 -6.61
CA GLU A 95 0.47 13.12 -7.62
C GLU A 95 -0.83 13.04 -8.44
N THR A 96 -1.57 11.92 -8.32
CA THR A 96 -2.85 11.77 -9.01
C THR A 96 -3.93 12.64 -8.35
N GLY A 97 -4.85 13.18 -9.15
CA GLY A 97 -5.99 13.97 -8.65
C GLY A 97 -6.83 13.22 -7.61
N PRO A 98 -7.20 11.94 -7.82
CA PRO A 98 -7.93 11.15 -6.84
C PRO A 98 -7.23 11.05 -5.48
N THR A 99 -5.93 10.74 -5.44
CA THR A 99 -5.20 10.67 -4.16
C THR A 99 -5.08 12.04 -3.50
N ALA A 100 -4.80 13.09 -4.29
CA ALA A 100 -4.67 14.45 -3.76
C ALA A 100 -5.91 14.90 -2.99
N THR A 101 -7.11 14.61 -3.50
CA THR A 101 -8.36 14.95 -2.80
C THR A 101 -8.70 13.96 -1.68
N ALA A 102 -8.31 12.69 -1.79
CA ALA A 102 -8.60 11.65 -0.80
C ALA A 102 -8.01 11.94 0.59
N TRP A 103 -6.97 12.78 0.70
CA TRP A 103 -6.44 13.24 1.99
C TRP A 103 -7.44 14.03 2.84
N HIS A 104 -8.50 14.57 2.23
CA HIS A 104 -9.58 15.24 2.97
C HIS A 104 -10.59 14.26 3.59
N LEU A 105 -10.54 12.97 3.25
CA LEU A 105 -11.55 12.01 3.70
C LEU A 105 -11.57 11.79 5.22
N ASN A 106 -10.48 12.12 5.92
CA ASN A 106 -10.46 12.08 7.39
C ASN A 106 -11.53 12.96 8.05
N LYS A 107 -12.01 14.02 7.36
CA LYS A 107 -13.04 14.92 7.91
C LYS A 107 -14.44 14.30 7.93
N PHE A 108 -14.62 13.14 7.28
CA PHE A 108 -15.89 12.42 7.26
C PHE A 108 -15.88 11.20 8.20
N ILE A 109 -14.78 10.97 8.92
CA ILE A 109 -14.68 9.86 9.87
C ILE A 109 -15.03 10.34 11.27
N ASP A 110 -16.00 9.70 11.91
CA ASP A 110 -16.26 9.82 13.34
C ASP A 110 -15.47 8.76 14.12
N PRO A 111 -14.46 9.13 14.92
CA PRO A 111 -13.64 8.18 15.67
C PRO A 111 -14.41 7.42 16.77
N ALA A 112 -15.62 7.83 17.14
CA ALA A 112 -16.44 7.11 18.11
C ALA A 112 -17.14 5.88 17.52
N THR A 113 -17.37 5.87 16.21
CA THR A 113 -18.21 4.88 15.53
C THR A 113 -17.49 4.16 14.38
N ASN A 114 -16.51 4.81 13.77
CA ASN A 114 -15.77 4.29 12.63
C ASN A 114 -14.36 3.81 13.02
N GLY A 115 -13.79 2.97 12.18
CA GLY A 115 -12.39 2.57 12.26
C GLY A 115 -11.42 3.69 11.92
N ALA A 116 -10.13 3.37 12.01
CA ALA A 116 -9.06 4.31 11.72
C ALA A 116 -8.32 3.94 10.43
N VAL A 117 -7.94 4.95 9.65
CA VAL A 117 -7.00 4.78 8.54
C VAL A 117 -5.64 5.30 8.99
N LEU A 118 -4.59 4.50 8.78
CA LEU A 118 -3.20 4.90 8.95
C LEU A 118 -2.56 5.04 7.57
N PRO A 119 -2.49 6.26 7.00
CA PRO A 119 -1.83 6.48 5.73
C PRO A 119 -0.31 6.44 5.91
N ILE A 120 0.36 5.71 5.01
CA ILE A 120 1.81 5.59 4.93
C ILE A 120 2.18 6.05 3.53
N LEU A 121 2.69 7.27 3.42
CA LEU A 121 3.27 7.77 2.17
C LEU A 121 4.60 7.04 1.95
N HIS A 122 4.64 6.13 0.98
CA HIS A 122 5.84 5.45 0.53
C HIS A 122 6.68 6.41 -0.30
N LEU A 123 7.48 7.22 0.40
CA LEU A 123 8.31 8.28 -0.17
C LEU A 123 9.67 7.74 -0.62
N ASN A 124 9.69 6.90 -1.67
CA ASN A 124 10.93 6.36 -2.21
C ASN A 124 11.65 7.33 -3.18
N GLY A 125 11.00 8.44 -3.55
CA GLY A 125 11.58 9.54 -4.32
C GLY A 125 11.38 9.45 -5.83
N TYR A 126 10.81 8.36 -6.34
CA TYR A 126 10.78 8.07 -7.78
C TYR A 126 9.48 7.39 -8.24
N LYS A 127 9.17 7.63 -9.51
CA LYS A 127 8.19 6.91 -10.31
C LYS A 127 8.87 6.39 -11.58
N ILE A 128 8.11 5.76 -12.48
CA ILE A 128 8.64 4.99 -13.63
C ILE A 128 9.76 5.70 -14.40
N SER A 129 9.59 6.99 -14.70
CA SER A 129 10.54 7.73 -15.55
C SER A 129 10.99 9.06 -14.94
N GLY A 130 11.02 9.16 -13.61
CA GLY A 130 11.51 10.38 -13.00
C GLY A 130 11.20 10.50 -11.51
N PRO A 131 11.65 11.60 -10.92
CA PRO A 131 11.38 11.88 -9.51
C PRO A 131 9.93 12.20 -9.24
N THR A 132 9.53 12.07 -7.98
CA THR A 132 8.22 12.49 -7.52
C THR A 132 8.24 13.91 -6.97
N LEU A 133 7.12 14.63 -7.07
CA LEU A 133 6.96 15.96 -6.50
C LEU A 133 7.16 15.91 -4.98
N PHE A 134 6.49 14.96 -4.32
CA PHE A 134 6.60 14.72 -2.88
C PHE A 134 8.03 14.33 -2.48
N GLY A 135 8.71 13.48 -3.26
CA GLY A 135 10.08 13.06 -3.01
C GLY A 135 11.12 14.16 -3.13
N ARG A 136 10.73 15.36 -3.60
CA ARG A 136 11.59 16.55 -3.68
C ARG A 136 11.20 17.67 -2.74
N MET A 137 10.11 17.49 -2.00
CA MET A 137 9.75 18.40 -0.91
C MET A 137 10.69 18.19 0.27
N SER A 138 11.03 19.27 0.95
CA SER A 138 11.70 19.19 2.24
C SER A 138 10.78 18.56 3.29
N ASN A 139 11.37 17.97 4.35
CA ASN A 139 10.61 17.49 5.51
C ASN A 139 9.72 18.58 6.13
N LYS A 140 10.10 19.86 6.01
CA LYS A 140 9.29 20.99 6.47
C LYS A 140 8.05 21.18 5.61
N GLU A 141 8.18 21.13 4.28
CA GLU A 141 7.06 21.24 3.35
C GLU A 141 6.09 20.07 3.49
N LEU A 142 6.61 18.83 3.54
CA LEU A 142 5.80 17.63 3.76
C LEU A 142 4.99 17.73 5.05
N LYS A 143 5.65 18.09 6.16
CA LYS A 143 4.96 18.28 7.44
C LYS A 143 3.87 19.35 7.31
N SER A 144 4.18 20.50 6.72
CA SER A 144 3.25 21.61 6.59
C SER A 144 2.01 21.23 5.78
N LEU A 145 2.20 20.49 4.68
CA LEU A 145 1.12 19.98 3.84
C LEU A 145 0.20 19.03 4.63
N PHE A 146 0.77 18.00 5.26
CA PHE A 146 -0.03 16.99 5.97
C PHE A 146 -0.68 17.52 7.25
N TYR A 147 -0.03 18.45 7.96
CA TYR A 147 -0.67 19.22 9.03
C TYR A 147 -1.86 20.02 8.49
N GLY A 148 -1.72 20.66 7.33
CA GLY A 148 -2.82 21.37 6.65
C GLY A 148 -3.99 20.45 6.28
N TYR A 149 -3.70 19.20 5.90
CA TYR A 149 -4.72 18.16 5.70
C TYR A 149 -5.31 17.60 7.00
N GLY A 150 -4.87 18.05 8.17
CA GLY A 150 -5.37 17.60 9.47
C GLY A 150 -4.79 16.28 9.96
N TYR A 151 -3.60 15.89 9.48
CA TYR A 151 -2.85 14.74 10.00
C TYR A 151 -1.75 15.19 10.95
N GLN A 152 -1.31 14.26 11.79
CA GLN A 152 -0.07 14.37 12.55
C GLN A 152 1.03 13.59 11.79
N PRO A 153 1.86 14.23 10.95
CA PRO A 153 2.86 13.53 10.15
C PRO A 153 4.06 13.08 11.00
N PHE A 154 4.47 11.82 10.81
CA PHE A 154 5.72 11.26 11.31
C PHE A 154 6.62 10.94 10.11
N ILE A 155 7.88 11.37 10.18
CA ILE A 155 8.88 11.07 9.14
C ILE A 155 9.77 9.95 9.66
N VAL A 156 9.92 8.90 8.85
CA VAL A 156 10.80 7.76 9.10
C VAL A 156 11.80 7.70 7.96
N GLU A 157 13.07 7.96 8.27
CA GLU A 157 14.16 8.02 7.30
C GLU A 157 15.42 7.35 7.88
N GLY A 158 16.27 6.80 7.03
CA GLY A 158 17.55 6.20 7.41
C GLY A 158 18.70 7.18 7.19
N GLN A 159 19.71 7.14 8.06
CA GLN A 159 20.85 8.08 8.02
C GLN A 159 21.87 7.76 6.91
N THR A 160 21.87 6.53 6.36
CA THR A 160 22.96 5.99 5.52
C THR A 160 22.47 5.24 4.28
N ILE A 161 21.39 5.70 3.64
CA ILE A 161 20.82 5.01 2.46
C ILE A 161 21.52 5.42 1.15
N HIS A 162 22.35 6.47 1.18
CA HIS A 162 23.04 7.05 0.00
C HIS A 162 24.56 7.23 0.19
N GLN A 163 25.17 6.54 1.16
CA GLN A 163 26.63 6.49 1.28
C GLN A 163 27.21 5.36 0.43
#